data_AF-A0A832KEC6-F1
#
_entry.id   AF-A0A832KEC6-F1
#
_cell.length_a   1.000
_cell.length_b   1.000
_cell.length_c   1.000
_cell.angle_alpha   90.00
_cell.angle_beta   90.00
_cell.angle_gamma   90.00
#
_symmetry.space_group_name_H-M   'P 1'
#
loop_
_entity.id
_entity.type
_entity.pdbx_description
1 polymer ?
#
loop_
_entity_poly.entity_id
_entity_poly.type
_entity_poly.pdbx_seq_one_letter_code
_entity_poly.pdbx_strand_id
1 'polypeptide(L)'
;MAISIPLYGLVSRMDLDLPWSKFKTIIDFKKEKPVDKDMAKMNDLLKHLMEAQNTGKAFDAKAYSKRSGLALEVIEGVIATVQDSYAKNMPRYEVPPEDAKYELSGWPVPPPTTRRLFSNSLVDSDIFEFDEGPNTIQAFNVLTGGQYNEDFFDMGLLEFIEILFLDAFDDYRFTCMLMNTLFWILFHKGKEWLPVRSYAIEMLKLFPHPIQEAYPDAEQFIEEFSTFTKKYLCTRGICSLSKRPLGTEVKKGAYVIKGSDAFFSLVEGIHV
;
A
#
# COMPACT_ATOMS: atom_id res chain seq x y z
N MET A 1 -35.63 -11.07 27.11
CA MET A 1 -35.90 -11.67 25.79
C MET A 1 -35.28 -10.74 24.76
N ALA A 2 -34.08 -11.06 24.28
CA ALA A 2 -33.29 -10.18 23.42
C ALA A 2 -33.69 -10.41 21.96
N ILE A 3 -34.15 -9.36 21.29
CA ILE A 3 -34.36 -9.37 19.84
C ILE A 3 -33.00 -9.09 19.22
N SER A 4 -32.49 -10.01 18.40
CA SER A 4 -31.23 -9.84 17.70
C SER A 4 -31.33 -8.72 16.66
N ILE A 5 -30.23 -7.99 16.46
CA ILE A 5 -30.07 -6.85 15.53
C ILE A 5 -30.67 -7.11 14.12
N PRO A 6 -30.63 -8.32 13.54
CA PRO A 6 -31.26 -8.60 12.24
C PRO A 6 -32.79 -8.48 12.24
N LEU A 7 -33.46 -8.84 13.34
CA LEU A 7 -34.92 -8.74 13.48
C LEU A 7 -35.38 -7.28 13.57
N TYR A 8 -34.58 -6.40 14.18
CA TYR A 8 -34.86 -4.96 14.22
C TYR A 8 -34.84 -4.34 12.83
N GLY A 9 -33.89 -4.72 11.98
CA GLY A 9 -33.80 -4.25 10.58
C GLY A 9 -34.98 -4.72 9.71
N LEU A 10 -35.54 -5.89 10.01
CA LEU A 10 -36.72 -6.44 9.34
C LEU A 10 -38.01 -5.76 9.80
N VAL A 11 -38.17 -5.56 11.11
CA VAL A 11 -39.37 -4.93 11.70
C VAL A 11 -39.43 -3.43 11.40
N SER A 12 -38.30 -2.73 11.29
CA SER A 12 -38.27 -1.30 10.95
C SER A 12 -38.63 -1.00 9.48
N ARG A 13 -38.58 -2.00 8.59
CA ARG A 13 -39.02 -1.90 7.19
C ARG A 13 -40.47 -2.30 6.97
N MET A 14 -41.09 -3.00 7.92
CA MET A 14 -42.49 -3.37 7.88
C MET A 14 -43.28 -2.32 8.67
N ASP A 15 -44.23 -1.66 8.03
CA ASP A 15 -45.05 -0.60 8.65
C ASP A 15 -46.11 -1.23 9.58
N LEU A 16 -45.63 -1.89 10.64
CA LEU A 16 -46.43 -2.62 11.61
C LEU A 16 -46.71 -1.71 12.80
N ASP A 17 -48.00 -1.54 13.10
CA ASP A 17 -48.51 -0.66 14.15
C ASP A 17 -48.31 -1.31 15.54
N LEU A 18 -47.06 -1.33 15.99
CA LEU A 18 -46.66 -2.00 17.23
C LEU A 18 -46.96 -1.13 18.46
N PRO A 19 -47.29 -1.72 19.62
CA PRO A 19 -47.71 -0.98 20.83
C PRO A 19 -46.70 0.05 21.35
N TRP A 20 -45.43 -0.13 21.00
CA TRP A 20 -44.28 0.70 21.40
C TRP A 20 -43.98 1.84 20.42
N SER A 21 -44.74 1.99 19.33
CA SER A 21 -44.60 3.08 18.33
C SER A 21 -44.62 4.47 18.98
N LYS A 22 -45.35 4.62 20.09
CA LYS A 22 -45.43 5.82 20.93
C LYS A 22 -44.09 6.26 21.53
N PHE A 23 -43.12 5.34 21.64
CA PHE A 23 -41.78 5.60 22.15
C PHE A 23 -40.76 5.90 21.04
N LYS A 24 -41.10 5.74 19.75
CA LYS A 24 -40.20 6.12 18.62
C LYS A 24 -39.78 7.59 18.74
N THR A 25 -40.71 8.48 19.06
CA THR A 25 -40.44 9.92 19.25
C THR A 25 -39.51 10.24 20.44
N ILE A 26 -39.40 9.35 21.42
CA ILE A 26 -38.48 9.50 22.56
C ILE A 26 -37.08 9.00 22.18
N ILE A 27 -36.99 7.97 21.34
CA ILE A 27 -35.72 7.37 20.89
C ILE A 27 -35.10 8.15 19.71
N ASP A 28 -35.94 8.69 18.81
CA ASP A 28 -35.55 9.53 17.67
C ASP A 28 -35.32 11.00 18.08
N PHE A 29 -35.22 11.30 19.37
CA PHE A 29 -34.84 12.61 19.86
C PHE A 29 -33.33 12.85 19.59
N LYS A 30 -32.98 13.12 18.33
CA LYS A 30 -31.75 13.80 17.97
C LYS A 30 -31.90 15.24 18.43
N LYS A 31 -31.44 15.51 19.64
CA LYS A 31 -31.17 16.89 20.07
C LYS A 31 -30.16 17.45 19.06
N GLU A 32 -30.62 18.28 18.12
CA GLU A 32 -29.74 19.08 17.28
C GLU A 32 -28.90 19.93 18.24
N LYS A 33 -27.68 19.46 18.51
CA LYS A 33 -26.71 20.27 19.23
C LYS A 33 -26.35 21.40 18.25
N PRO A 34 -26.50 22.68 18.63
CA PRO A 34 -25.92 23.75 17.83
C PRO A 34 -24.43 23.43 17.72
N VAL A 35 -23.98 23.12 16.50
CA VAL A 35 -22.56 22.85 16.25
C VAL A 35 -21.87 24.19 16.47
N ASP A 36 -21.01 24.24 17.49
CA ASP A 36 -20.17 25.40 17.74
C ASP A 36 -19.45 25.77 16.45
N LYS A 37 -19.57 27.03 16.00
CA LYS A 37 -19.01 27.49 14.72
C LYS A 37 -17.51 27.25 14.65
N ASP A 38 -16.83 27.26 15.79
CA ASP A 38 -15.40 26.99 15.88
C ASP A 38 -15.07 25.50 15.76
N MET A 39 -15.94 24.61 16.25
CA MET A 39 -15.82 23.16 16.03
C MET A 39 -16.09 22.78 14.57
N ALA A 40 -17.04 23.44 13.91
CA ALA A 40 -17.28 23.22 12.47
C ALA A 40 -16.06 23.63 11.62
N LYS A 41 -15.45 24.78 11.92
CA LYS A 41 -14.22 25.24 11.25
C LYS A 41 -13.03 24.33 11.53
N MET A 42 -12.92 23.80 12.75
CA MET A 42 -11.87 22.85 13.12
C MET A 42 -12.02 21.51 12.40
N ASN A 43 -13.23 20.98 12.31
CA ASN A 43 -13.51 19.77 11.53
C ASN A 43 -13.22 19.97 10.03
N ASP A 44 -13.55 21.13 9.48
CA ASP A 44 -13.22 21.49 8.10
C ASP A 44 -11.71 21.59 7.88
N LEU A 45 -10.98 22.16 8.86
CA LEU A 45 -9.51 22.22 8.83
C LEU A 45 -8.91 20.81 8.82
N LEU A 46 -9.36 19.94 9.74
CA LEU A 46 -8.92 18.55 9.79
C LEU A 46 -9.21 17.82 8.48
N LYS A 47 -10.38 18.03 7.88
CA LYS A 47 -10.74 17.44 6.59
C LYS A 47 -9.76 17.86 5.48
N HIS A 48 -9.49 19.16 5.35
CA HIS A 48 -8.55 19.65 4.34
C HIS A 48 -7.10 19.24 4.60
N LEU A 49 -6.70 19.15 5.88
CA LEU A 49 -5.39 18.62 6.25
C LEU A 49 -5.26 17.14 5.89
N MET A 50 -6.29 16.35 6.18
CA MET A 50 -6.35 14.95 5.77
C MET A 50 -6.33 14.82 4.25
N GLU A 51 -7.09 15.63 3.51
CA GLU A 51 -7.06 15.65 2.04
C GLU A 51 -5.68 16.02 1.48
N ALA A 52 -5.03 17.04 2.03
CA ALA A 52 -3.68 17.43 1.63
C ALA A 52 -2.65 16.31 1.89
N GLN A 53 -2.68 15.71 3.08
CA GLN A 53 -1.84 14.56 3.40
C GLN A 53 -2.11 13.36 2.50
N ASN A 54 -3.38 13.07 2.26
CA ASN A 54 -3.84 11.97 1.42
C ASN A 54 -3.44 12.13 -0.04
N THR A 55 -3.40 13.36 -0.56
CA THR A 55 -3.07 13.65 -1.96
C THR A 55 -1.60 14.04 -2.18
N GLY A 56 -0.80 14.11 -1.12
CA GLY A 56 0.59 14.58 -1.19
C GLY A 56 0.74 16.07 -1.53
N LYS A 57 -0.36 16.84 -1.59
CA LYS A 57 -0.33 18.28 -1.89
C LYS A 57 0.08 19.07 -0.65
N ALA A 58 0.90 20.09 -0.84
CA ALA A 58 1.24 21.02 0.24
C ALA A 58 -0.01 21.76 0.72
N PHE A 59 -0.25 21.76 2.04
CA PHE A 59 -1.34 22.52 2.65
C PHE A 59 -0.93 23.99 2.82
N ASP A 60 -1.60 24.91 2.14
CA ASP A 60 -1.36 26.34 2.28
C ASP A 60 -2.13 26.92 3.50
N ALA A 61 -1.45 26.93 4.64
CA ALA A 61 -1.99 27.45 5.90
C ALA A 61 -2.38 28.94 5.82
N LYS A 62 -1.66 29.75 5.03
CA LYS A 62 -1.91 31.19 4.90
C LYS A 62 -3.16 31.45 4.05
N ALA A 63 -3.33 30.72 2.96
CA ALA A 63 -4.55 30.78 2.15
C ALA A 63 -5.76 30.27 2.94
N TYR A 64 -5.59 29.17 3.70
CA TYR A 64 -6.66 28.61 4.51
C TYR A 64 -7.09 29.55 5.65
N SER A 65 -6.14 30.20 6.33
CA SER A 65 -6.41 31.20 7.38
C SER A 65 -7.30 32.34 6.84
N LYS A 66 -6.93 32.92 5.69
CA LYS A 66 -7.71 33.98 5.03
C LYS A 66 -9.13 33.56 4.66
N ARG A 67 -9.32 32.30 4.27
CA ARG A 67 -10.62 31.76 3.85
C ARG A 67 -11.54 31.39 5.03
N SER A 68 -10.98 30.79 6.07
CA SER A 68 -11.74 30.25 7.22
C SER A 68 -11.94 31.27 8.34
N GLY A 69 -11.14 32.34 8.36
CA GLY A 69 -11.09 33.31 9.46
C GLY A 69 -10.48 32.74 10.74
N LEU A 70 -9.81 31.60 10.68
CA LEU A 70 -9.00 31.06 11.79
C LEU A 70 -7.64 31.75 11.80
N ALA A 71 -7.14 32.05 13.01
CA ALA A 71 -5.79 32.58 13.20
C ALA A 71 -4.75 31.58 12.69
N LEU A 72 -3.68 32.09 12.07
CA LEU A 72 -2.64 31.25 11.46
C LEU A 72 -1.96 30.37 12.51
N GLU A 73 -1.74 30.91 13.70
CA GLU A 73 -1.11 30.23 14.84
C GLU A 73 -1.94 29.02 15.30
N VAL A 74 -3.27 29.12 15.23
CA VAL A 74 -4.18 28.00 15.56
C VAL A 74 -4.07 26.89 14.51
N ILE A 75 -4.03 27.26 13.22
CA ILE A 75 -3.87 26.30 12.13
C ILE A 75 -2.52 25.58 12.23
N GLU A 76 -1.43 26.33 12.45
CA GLU A 76 -0.09 25.78 12.61
C GLU A 76 0.01 24.86 13.85
N GLY A 77 -0.62 25.24 14.97
CA GLY A 77 -0.68 24.39 16.17
C GLY A 77 -1.44 23.07 15.93
N VAL A 78 -2.52 23.11 15.15
CA VAL A 78 -3.26 21.89 14.77
C VAL A 78 -2.44 21.02 13.83
N ILE A 79 -1.78 21.61 12.83
CA ILE A 79 -0.87 20.88 11.91
C ILE A 79 0.22 20.17 12.72
N ALA A 80 0.88 20.88 13.63
CA ALA A 80 1.91 20.32 14.48
C ALA A 80 1.36 19.18 15.34
N THR A 81 0.19 19.36 15.97
CA THR A 81 -0.44 18.32 16.81
C THR A 81 -0.81 17.07 16.01
N VAL A 82 -1.34 17.23 14.80
CA VAL A 82 -1.65 16.12 13.90
C VAL A 82 -0.36 15.40 13.52
N GLN A 83 0.67 16.12 13.09
CA GLN A 83 1.98 15.54 12.73
C GLN A 83 2.61 14.79 13.91
N ASP A 84 2.56 15.38 15.11
CA ASP A 84 3.05 14.77 16.36
C ASP A 84 2.28 13.50 16.71
N SER A 85 0.95 13.53 16.59
CA SER A 85 0.11 12.36 16.86
C SER A 85 0.40 11.24 15.86
N TYR A 86 0.58 11.57 14.58
CA TYR A 86 1.00 10.60 13.57
C TYR A 86 2.39 10.03 13.87
N ALA A 87 3.34 10.87 14.28
CA ALA A 87 4.69 10.44 14.62
C ALA A 87 4.74 9.53 15.86
N LYS A 88 3.89 9.79 16.87
CA LYS A 88 3.82 9.02 18.12
C LYS A 88 3.04 7.71 18.00
N ASN A 89 2.00 7.68 17.16
CA ASN A 89 1.05 6.56 17.11
C ASN A 89 1.22 5.63 15.91
N MET A 90 2.01 6.00 14.90
CA MET A 90 2.33 5.09 13.80
C MET A 90 3.65 4.38 14.10
N PRO A 91 3.67 3.04 14.21
CA PRO A 91 4.92 2.30 14.34
C PRO A 91 5.81 2.64 13.14
N ARG A 92 7.06 3.01 13.42
CA ARG A 92 8.08 3.26 12.40
C ARG A 92 9.10 2.13 12.48
N TYR A 93 9.49 1.61 11.34
CA TYR A 93 10.67 0.77 11.26
C TYR A 93 11.91 1.67 11.30
N GLU A 94 12.74 1.50 12.31
CA GLU A 94 14.04 2.15 12.40
C GLU A 94 15.08 1.26 11.73
N VAL A 95 15.74 1.79 10.69
CA VAL A 95 16.76 1.04 9.96
C VAL A 95 18.01 0.89 10.83
N PRO A 96 18.51 -0.33 11.06
CA PRO A 96 19.74 -0.54 11.81
C PRO A 96 20.94 0.17 11.15
N PRO A 97 21.94 0.64 11.91
CA PRO A 97 23.10 1.35 11.36
C PRO A 97 23.86 0.58 10.27
N GLU A 98 23.94 -0.75 10.39
CA GLU A 98 24.55 -1.64 9.40
C GLU A 98 23.83 -1.63 8.03
N ASP A 99 22.56 -1.23 8.04
CA ASP A 99 21.65 -1.24 6.90
C ASP A 99 21.40 0.13 6.29
N ALA A 100 21.90 1.20 6.91
CA ALA A 100 21.79 2.57 6.38
C ALA A 100 22.28 2.69 4.92
N LYS A 101 23.27 1.86 4.53
CA LYS A 101 23.80 1.79 3.15
C LYS A 101 22.84 1.22 2.11
N TYR A 102 21.77 0.53 2.54
CA TYR A 102 20.77 -0.08 1.67
C TYR A 102 19.53 0.80 1.51
N GLU A 103 19.41 1.89 2.26
CA GLU A 103 18.29 2.82 2.10
C GLU A 103 18.28 3.46 0.71
N LEU A 104 17.11 3.49 0.10
CA LEU A 104 16.95 4.09 -1.22
C LEU A 104 16.58 5.56 -1.09
N SER A 105 17.30 6.40 -1.84
CA SER A 105 17.03 7.83 -1.93
C SER A 105 16.41 8.20 -3.27
N GLY A 106 15.58 9.25 -3.25
CA GLY A 106 15.05 9.87 -4.47
C GLY A 106 14.01 9.04 -5.24
N TRP A 107 13.33 8.10 -4.58
CA TRP A 107 12.11 7.48 -5.13
C TRP A 107 10.88 8.16 -4.52
N PRO A 108 9.79 8.34 -5.28
CA PRO A 108 8.58 8.97 -4.78
C PRO A 108 7.88 8.00 -3.82
N VAL A 109 7.91 8.31 -2.52
CA VAL A 109 7.16 7.53 -1.53
C VAL A 109 5.66 7.73 -1.81
N PRO A 110 4.88 6.66 -2.03
CA PRO A 110 3.47 6.80 -2.39
C PRO A 110 2.70 7.50 -1.26
N PRO A 111 1.75 8.40 -1.55
CA PRO A 111 0.95 9.04 -0.51
C PRO A 111 -0.01 8.03 0.13
N PRO A 112 -0.57 8.34 1.32
CA PRO A 112 -1.43 7.41 2.05
C PRO A 112 -2.66 6.91 1.27
N THR A 113 -3.21 7.69 0.33
CA THR A 113 -4.32 7.22 -0.52
C THR A 113 -3.89 6.13 -1.46
N THR A 114 -2.79 6.34 -2.18
CA THR A 114 -2.19 5.35 -3.06
C THR A 114 -1.82 4.08 -2.30
N ARG A 115 -1.24 4.21 -1.10
CA ARG A 115 -0.90 3.05 -0.25
C ARG A 115 -2.11 2.18 0.12
N ARG A 116 -3.33 2.73 0.19
CA ARG A 116 -4.55 1.95 0.46
C ARG A 116 -4.90 1.02 -0.70
N LEU A 117 -4.47 1.35 -1.91
CA LEU A 117 -4.72 0.55 -3.11
C LEU A 117 -3.72 -0.62 -3.21
N PHE A 118 -2.64 -0.63 -2.42
CA PHE A 118 -1.60 -1.66 -2.52
C PHE A 118 -2.11 -3.05 -2.10
N SER A 119 -3.24 -3.15 -1.40
CA SER A 119 -3.87 -4.43 -1.08
C SER A 119 -4.74 -5.01 -2.20
N ASN A 120 -4.82 -4.35 -3.36
CA ASN A 120 -5.60 -4.83 -4.51
C ASN A 120 -4.75 -5.77 -5.40
N SER A 121 -5.43 -6.60 -6.18
CA SER A 121 -4.83 -7.39 -7.27
C SER A 121 -4.15 -6.49 -8.30
N LEU A 122 -3.22 -7.05 -9.08
CA LEU A 122 -2.74 -6.44 -10.32
C LEU A 122 -3.85 -6.39 -11.37
N VAL A 123 -4.70 -7.42 -11.43
CA VAL A 123 -5.82 -7.50 -12.39
C VAL A 123 -6.80 -6.33 -12.21
N ASP A 124 -7.07 -5.93 -10.97
CA ASP A 124 -7.93 -4.78 -10.63
C ASP A 124 -7.09 -3.57 -10.17
N SER A 125 -5.87 -3.41 -10.70
CA SER A 125 -4.98 -2.34 -10.24
C SER A 125 -5.46 -0.97 -10.70
N ASP A 126 -5.73 -0.09 -9.74
CA ASP A 126 -5.90 1.35 -9.97
C ASP A 126 -4.56 2.11 -9.89
N ILE A 127 -3.43 1.41 -9.71
CA ILE A 127 -2.11 2.02 -9.50
C ILE A 127 -1.32 2.01 -10.79
N PHE A 128 -1.28 0.87 -11.49
CA PHE A 128 -0.41 0.62 -12.63
C PHE A 128 -1.21 0.41 -13.90
N GLU A 129 -0.64 0.87 -15.02
CA GLU A 129 -1.11 0.53 -16.37
C GLU A 129 -0.28 -0.65 -16.89
N PHE A 130 -0.95 -1.72 -17.30
CA PHE A 130 -0.33 -2.97 -17.75
C PHE A 130 -0.58 -3.25 -19.23
N ASP A 131 0.47 -3.67 -19.95
CA ASP A 131 0.38 -4.23 -21.31
C ASP A 131 0.73 -5.73 -21.32
N GLU A 132 -0.30 -6.56 -21.47
CA GLU A 132 -0.17 -8.02 -21.70
C GLU A 132 -0.14 -8.38 -23.19
N GLY A 133 0.21 -7.42 -24.05
CA GLY A 133 0.27 -7.60 -25.48
C GLY A 133 1.37 -8.56 -25.97
N PRO A 134 1.39 -8.87 -27.28
CA PRO A 134 2.32 -9.84 -27.86
C PRO A 134 3.80 -9.53 -27.60
N ASN A 135 4.16 -8.24 -27.53
CA ASN A 135 5.54 -7.81 -27.29
C ASN A 135 5.99 -8.17 -25.86
N THR A 136 5.15 -7.90 -24.86
CA THR A 136 5.41 -8.26 -23.47
C THR A 136 5.52 -9.76 -23.32
N ILE A 137 4.56 -10.52 -23.86
CA ILE A 137 4.58 -11.99 -23.83
C ILE A 137 5.87 -12.53 -24.49
N GLN A 138 6.27 -11.96 -25.62
CA GLN A 138 7.51 -12.35 -26.29
C GLN A 138 8.74 -12.06 -25.42
N ALA A 139 8.81 -10.90 -24.76
CA ALA A 139 9.90 -10.56 -23.86
C ALA A 139 10.03 -11.55 -22.70
N PHE A 140 8.90 -11.94 -22.09
CA PHE A 140 8.86 -12.98 -21.05
C PHE A 140 9.33 -14.34 -21.56
N ASN A 141 8.85 -14.76 -22.73
CA ASN A 141 9.21 -16.04 -23.34
C ASN A 141 10.71 -16.10 -23.67
N VAL A 142 11.31 -15.02 -24.17
CA VAL A 142 12.75 -14.96 -24.45
C VAL A 142 13.58 -15.12 -23.18
N LEU A 143 13.20 -14.43 -22.09
CA LEU A 143 13.96 -14.48 -20.83
C LEU A 143 13.82 -15.81 -20.10
N THR A 144 12.66 -16.47 -20.21
CA THR A 144 12.36 -17.73 -19.52
C THR A 144 12.62 -18.97 -20.38
N GLY A 145 13.05 -18.80 -21.63
CA GLY A 145 13.19 -19.90 -22.60
C GLY A 145 11.86 -20.57 -22.95
N GLY A 146 10.74 -19.87 -22.78
CA GLY A 146 9.39 -20.37 -23.03
C GLY A 146 8.87 -21.37 -21.99
N GLN A 147 9.56 -21.55 -20.86
CA GLN A 147 9.24 -22.59 -19.88
C GLN A 147 7.85 -22.42 -19.24
N TYR A 148 7.36 -21.19 -19.14
CA TYR A 148 6.11 -20.85 -18.45
C TYR A 148 5.00 -20.40 -19.40
N ASN A 149 5.16 -20.62 -20.71
CA ASN A 149 4.24 -20.10 -21.71
C ASN A 149 2.83 -20.69 -21.59
N GLU A 150 2.72 -21.96 -21.19
CA GLU A 150 1.43 -22.60 -20.94
C GLU A 150 0.75 -22.01 -19.69
N ASP A 151 1.52 -21.72 -18.64
CA ASP A 151 0.99 -21.25 -17.35
C ASP A 151 0.24 -19.92 -17.50
N PHE A 152 0.83 -18.93 -18.18
CA PHE A 152 0.17 -17.64 -18.37
C PHE A 152 -0.74 -17.56 -19.61
N PHE A 153 -0.70 -18.54 -20.52
CA PHE A 153 -1.64 -18.58 -21.65
C PHE A 153 -3.08 -18.76 -21.19
N ASP A 154 -3.30 -19.59 -20.16
CA ASP A 154 -4.63 -19.91 -19.66
C ASP A 154 -5.20 -18.84 -18.69
N MET A 155 -4.35 -18.19 -17.90
CA MET A 155 -4.78 -17.28 -16.82
C MET A 155 -4.37 -15.81 -17.00
N GLY A 156 -3.52 -15.50 -17.98
CA GLY A 156 -2.93 -14.18 -18.12
C GLY A 156 -1.66 -14.02 -17.28
N LEU A 157 -0.84 -13.06 -17.68
CA LEU A 157 0.47 -12.79 -17.10
C LEU A 157 0.37 -12.11 -15.74
N LEU A 158 -0.62 -11.23 -15.55
CA LEU A 158 -0.86 -10.58 -14.25
C LEU A 158 -1.27 -11.59 -13.18
N GLU A 159 -2.24 -12.46 -13.47
CA GLU A 159 -2.67 -13.52 -12.55
C GLU A 159 -1.53 -14.51 -12.26
N PHE A 160 -0.76 -14.87 -13.28
CA PHE A 160 0.45 -15.69 -13.11
C PHE A 160 1.44 -15.04 -12.13
N ILE A 161 1.72 -13.74 -12.25
CA ILE A 161 2.61 -13.02 -11.35
C ILE A 161 2.05 -13.00 -9.92
N GLU A 162 0.76 -12.72 -9.75
CA GLU A 162 0.10 -12.76 -8.44
C GLU A 162 0.29 -14.11 -7.75
N ILE A 163 0.12 -15.20 -8.48
CA ILE A 163 0.32 -16.56 -7.97
C ILE A 163 1.75 -16.79 -7.50
N LEU A 164 2.77 -16.24 -8.18
CA LEU A 164 4.15 -16.35 -7.70
C LEU A 164 4.31 -15.79 -6.28
N PHE A 165 3.65 -14.67 -5.99
CA PHE A 165 3.68 -14.07 -4.67
C PHE A 165 2.82 -14.86 -3.67
N LEU A 166 1.64 -15.32 -4.06
CA LEU A 166 0.76 -16.11 -3.19
C LEU A 166 1.36 -17.48 -2.81
N ASP A 167 2.16 -18.07 -3.71
CA ASP A 167 2.94 -19.27 -3.43
C ASP A 167 4.04 -19.04 -2.37
N ALA A 168 4.44 -17.79 -2.16
CA ALA A 168 5.50 -17.42 -1.24
C ALA A 168 5.00 -16.82 0.08
N PHE A 169 3.78 -16.26 0.10
CA PHE A 169 3.23 -15.53 1.25
C PHE A 169 1.75 -15.90 1.46
N ASP A 170 1.38 -16.27 2.68
CA ASP A 170 0.10 -16.95 2.97
C ASP A 170 -1.15 -16.03 2.96
N ASP A 171 -1.02 -14.74 3.30
CA ASP A 171 -2.17 -13.81 3.36
C ASP A 171 -2.31 -13.02 2.05
N TYR A 172 -3.47 -13.10 1.40
CA TYR A 172 -3.73 -12.47 0.10
C TYR A 172 -3.48 -10.95 0.11
N ARG A 173 -4.01 -10.23 1.11
CA ARG A 173 -3.89 -8.76 1.15
C ARG A 173 -2.47 -8.30 1.45
N PHE A 174 -1.80 -9.01 2.34
CA PHE A 174 -0.39 -8.82 2.65
C PHE A 174 0.47 -9.07 1.42
N THR A 175 0.19 -10.14 0.70
CA THR A 175 0.86 -10.53 -0.55
C THR A 175 0.70 -9.47 -1.62
N CYS A 176 -0.53 -9.01 -1.87
CA CYS A 176 -0.80 -7.89 -2.77
C CYS A 176 -0.01 -6.63 -2.37
N MET A 177 0.05 -6.34 -1.07
CA MET A 177 0.78 -5.18 -0.56
C MET A 177 2.29 -5.28 -0.84
N LEU A 178 2.91 -6.44 -0.61
CA LEU A 178 4.33 -6.66 -0.94
C LEU A 178 4.58 -6.54 -2.45
N MET A 179 3.72 -7.16 -3.26
CA MET A 179 3.81 -7.15 -4.72
C MET A 179 3.70 -5.72 -5.28
N ASN A 180 2.64 -4.99 -4.94
CA ASN A 180 2.44 -3.61 -5.38
C ASN A 180 3.57 -2.69 -4.88
N THR A 181 4.09 -2.91 -3.67
CA THR A 181 5.24 -2.16 -3.18
C THR A 181 6.49 -2.45 -4.00
N LEU A 182 6.75 -3.72 -4.34
CA LEU A 182 7.87 -4.08 -5.20
C LEU A 182 7.75 -3.44 -6.57
N PHE A 183 6.58 -3.54 -7.20
CA PHE A 183 6.30 -2.97 -8.52
C PHE A 183 6.50 -1.46 -8.51
N TRP A 184 6.05 -0.77 -7.47
CA TRP A 184 6.26 0.67 -7.31
C TRP A 184 7.74 1.02 -7.25
N ILE A 185 8.52 0.32 -6.42
CA ILE A 185 9.96 0.57 -6.29
C ILE A 185 10.68 0.23 -7.61
N LEU A 186 10.34 -0.88 -8.26
CA LEU A 186 10.93 -1.29 -9.54
C LEU A 186 10.59 -0.31 -10.67
N PHE A 187 9.37 0.21 -10.71
CA PHE A 187 8.97 1.20 -11.71
C PHE A 187 9.83 2.47 -11.61
N HIS A 188 10.08 2.96 -10.39
CA HIS A 188 10.84 4.20 -10.17
C HIS A 188 12.37 4.02 -10.12
N LYS A 189 12.85 2.88 -9.63
CA LYS A 189 14.28 2.64 -9.34
C LYS A 189 14.83 1.34 -9.91
N GLY A 190 13.98 0.46 -10.45
CA GLY A 190 14.37 -0.84 -10.95
C GLY A 190 15.21 -0.82 -12.24
N LYS A 191 15.50 0.34 -12.83
CA LYS A 191 16.52 0.43 -13.89
C LYS A 191 17.95 0.40 -13.34
N GLU A 192 18.11 0.75 -12.06
CA GLU A 192 19.36 0.70 -11.33
C GLU A 192 19.62 -0.70 -10.78
N TRP A 193 20.89 -1.09 -10.71
CA TRP A 193 21.31 -2.35 -10.08
C TRP A 193 21.39 -2.16 -8.57
N LEU A 194 20.38 -2.65 -7.85
CA LEU A 194 20.22 -2.46 -6.40
C LEU A 194 20.20 -3.78 -5.64
N PRO A 195 20.75 -3.84 -4.41
CA PRO A 195 20.64 -5.02 -3.55
C PRO A 195 19.17 -5.36 -3.24
N VAL A 196 18.83 -6.64 -3.18
CA VAL A 196 17.46 -7.07 -2.83
C VAL A 196 17.04 -6.57 -1.44
N ARG A 197 18.00 -6.50 -0.50
CA ARG A 197 17.80 -5.93 0.83
C ARG A 197 17.32 -4.49 0.81
N SER A 198 17.70 -3.68 -0.18
CA SER A 198 17.21 -2.31 -0.33
C SER A 198 15.70 -2.28 -0.54
N TYR A 199 15.16 -3.17 -1.38
CA TYR A 199 13.72 -3.27 -1.61
C TYR A 199 12.99 -3.70 -0.34
N ALA A 200 13.51 -4.70 0.38
CA ALA A 200 12.93 -5.18 1.63
C ALA A 200 12.91 -4.11 2.73
N ILE A 201 13.98 -3.31 2.86
CA ILE A 201 14.05 -2.20 3.82
C ILE A 201 13.01 -1.13 3.50
N GLU A 202 12.86 -0.76 2.23
CA GLU A 202 11.84 0.22 1.85
C GLU A 202 10.41 -0.31 2.05
N MET A 203 10.17 -1.61 1.88
CA MET A 203 8.90 -2.25 2.26
C MET A 203 8.64 -2.15 3.78
N LEU A 204 9.64 -2.48 4.61
CA LEU A 204 9.57 -2.36 6.07
C LEU A 204 9.31 -0.91 6.52
N LYS A 205 9.92 0.07 5.86
CA LYS A 205 9.68 1.49 6.12
C LYS A 205 8.27 1.93 5.73
N LEU A 206 7.73 1.38 4.63
CA LEU A 206 6.44 1.79 4.09
C LEU A 206 5.26 1.14 4.83
N PHE A 207 5.40 -0.14 5.18
CA PHE A 207 4.39 -0.96 5.84
C PHE A 207 4.96 -1.73 7.05
N PRO A 208 5.45 -1.03 8.08
CA PRO A 208 6.10 -1.65 9.23
C PRO A 208 5.15 -2.59 9.98
N HIS A 209 3.92 -2.15 10.30
CA HIS A 209 3.00 -2.95 11.10
C HIS A 209 2.59 -4.26 10.43
N PRO A 210 2.06 -4.29 9.17
CA PRO A 210 1.68 -5.55 8.55
C PRO A 210 2.85 -6.54 8.42
N ILE A 211 4.06 -6.04 8.10
CA ILE A 211 5.23 -6.90 7.96
C ILE A 211 5.69 -7.42 9.32
N GLN A 212 5.77 -6.57 10.35
CA GLN A 212 6.23 -6.98 11.68
C GLN A 212 5.21 -7.88 12.42
N GLU A 213 3.93 -7.79 12.06
CA GLU A 213 2.91 -8.71 12.56
C GLU A 213 3.11 -10.13 12.00
N ALA A 214 3.45 -10.27 10.72
CA ALA A 214 3.77 -11.54 10.09
C ALA A 214 5.19 -12.04 10.44
N TYR A 215 6.14 -11.11 10.57
CA TYR A 215 7.56 -11.35 10.80
C TYR A 215 8.07 -10.52 11.98
N PRO A 216 8.01 -11.05 13.21
CA PRO A 216 8.52 -10.34 14.38
C PRO A 216 10.01 -9.98 14.28
N ASP A 217 10.79 -10.76 13.50
CA ASP A 217 12.18 -10.47 13.15
C ASP A 217 12.28 -9.96 11.71
N ALA A 218 12.76 -8.73 11.55
CA ALA A 218 12.96 -8.11 10.23
C ALA A 218 13.99 -8.88 9.37
N GLU A 219 14.99 -9.52 9.98
CA GLU A 219 15.94 -10.34 9.22
C GLU A 219 15.28 -11.56 8.59
N GLN A 220 14.30 -12.16 9.28
CA GLN A 220 13.55 -13.28 8.73
C GLN A 220 12.78 -12.85 7.48
N PHE A 221 12.10 -11.70 7.53
CA PHE A 221 11.42 -11.14 6.36
C PHE A 221 12.42 -10.89 5.21
N ILE A 222 13.58 -10.28 5.49
CA ILE A 222 14.58 -9.97 4.47
C ILE A 222 15.12 -11.26 3.84
N GLU A 223 15.44 -12.29 4.63
CA GLU A 223 15.92 -13.59 4.12
C GLU A 223 14.87 -14.28 3.24
N GLU A 224 13.60 -14.24 3.66
CA GLU A 224 12.48 -14.86 2.95
C GLU A 224 12.17 -14.14 1.65
N PHE A 225 11.99 -12.81 1.69
CA PHE A 225 11.80 -11.97 0.51
C PHE A 225 12.96 -12.10 -0.48
N SER A 226 14.18 -12.19 0.05
CA SER A 226 15.39 -12.38 -0.76
C SER A 226 15.42 -13.75 -1.45
N THR A 227 15.04 -14.81 -0.74
CA THR A 227 14.96 -16.16 -1.30
C THR A 227 13.87 -16.24 -2.36
N PHE A 228 12.70 -15.67 -2.08
CA PHE A 228 11.59 -15.53 -3.01
C PHE A 228 12.02 -14.82 -4.30
N THR A 229 12.63 -13.65 -4.18
CA THR A 229 13.08 -12.82 -5.31
C THR A 229 14.00 -13.60 -6.25
N LYS A 230 14.97 -14.34 -5.71
CA LYS A 230 15.87 -15.16 -6.52
C LYS A 230 15.14 -16.34 -7.14
N LYS A 231 14.36 -17.08 -6.34
CA LYS A 231 13.77 -18.36 -6.73
C LYS A 231 12.63 -18.18 -7.74
N TYR A 232 11.81 -17.15 -7.58
CA TYR A 232 10.63 -16.89 -8.38
C TYR A 232 10.85 -15.71 -9.33
N LEU A 233 11.04 -14.50 -8.82
CA LEU A 233 11.05 -13.30 -9.67
C LEU A 233 12.18 -13.29 -10.71
N CYS A 234 13.39 -13.72 -10.32
CA CYS A 234 14.52 -13.75 -11.25
C CYS A 234 14.42 -14.89 -12.28
N THR A 235 13.80 -16.01 -11.94
CA THR A 235 13.69 -17.17 -12.83
C THR A 235 12.49 -17.08 -13.76
N ARG A 236 11.43 -16.34 -13.36
CA ARG A 236 10.25 -16.04 -14.19
C ARG A 236 10.41 -14.74 -14.99
N GLY A 237 11.60 -14.17 -15.02
CA GLY A 237 11.93 -13.03 -15.88
C GLY A 237 11.34 -11.69 -15.43
N ILE A 238 10.91 -11.54 -14.17
CA ILE A 238 10.49 -10.24 -13.61
C ILE A 238 11.71 -9.39 -13.24
N CYS A 239 12.69 -10.02 -12.62
CA CYS A 239 13.95 -9.39 -12.23
C CYS A 239 15.12 -10.00 -12.99
N SER A 240 16.16 -9.20 -13.23
CA SER A 240 17.45 -9.67 -13.74
C SER A 240 18.47 -9.75 -12.61
N LEU A 241 19.37 -10.74 -12.68
CA LEU A 241 20.51 -10.87 -11.78
C LEU A 241 21.76 -10.26 -12.41
N SER A 242 22.50 -9.47 -11.63
CA SER A 242 23.79 -8.90 -12.08
C SER A 242 24.86 -9.96 -12.27
N LYS A 243 24.82 -11.00 -11.43
CA LYS A 243 25.69 -12.19 -11.44
C LYS A 243 24.99 -13.31 -10.68
N ARG A 244 25.46 -14.55 -10.82
CA ARG A 244 24.99 -15.68 -10.02
C ARG A 244 25.34 -15.46 -8.53
N PRO A 245 24.35 -15.38 -7.63
CA PRO A 245 24.62 -15.06 -6.23
C PRO A 245 24.98 -16.31 -5.42
N LEU A 246 25.87 -16.13 -4.44
CA LEU A 246 26.20 -17.13 -3.43
C LEU A 246 25.05 -17.30 -2.44
N GLY A 247 24.96 -18.48 -1.81
CA GLY A 247 23.91 -18.75 -0.80
C GLY A 247 23.92 -17.75 0.37
N THR A 248 25.11 -17.29 0.77
CA THR A 248 25.28 -16.27 1.81
C THR A 248 24.81 -14.87 1.37
N GLU A 249 25.01 -14.50 0.11
CA GLU A 249 24.48 -13.26 -0.46
C GLU A 249 22.96 -13.32 -0.53
N VAL A 250 22.38 -14.48 -0.86
CA VAL A 250 20.92 -14.70 -0.88
C VAL A 250 20.34 -14.59 0.52
N LYS A 251 20.91 -15.29 1.50
CA LYS A 251 20.44 -15.21 2.89
C LYS A 251 20.41 -13.77 3.42
N LYS A 252 21.38 -12.95 3.04
CA LYS A 252 21.49 -11.55 3.48
C LYS A 252 20.77 -10.54 2.59
N GLY A 253 20.15 -10.95 1.48
CA GLY A 253 19.62 -10.01 0.47
C GLY A 253 20.68 -9.09 -0.16
N ALA A 254 21.96 -9.47 -0.10
CA ALA A 254 23.08 -8.62 -0.53
C ALA A 254 23.37 -8.73 -2.03
N TYR A 255 22.75 -9.68 -2.73
CA TYR A 255 22.89 -9.77 -4.18
C TYR A 255 22.04 -8.71 -4.88
N VAL A 256 22.47 -8.38 -6.10
CA VAL A 256 22.02 -7.18 -6.81
C VAL A 256 21.15 -7.56 -8.01
N ILE A 257 19.98 -6.94 -8.07
CA ILE A 257 18.97 -7.11 -9.12
C ILE A 257 18.61 -5.78 -9.77
N LYS A 258 17.93 -5.88 -10.91
CA LYS A 258 17.17 -4.80 -11.53
C LYS A 258 15.87 -5.37 -12.11
N GLY A 259 14.89 -4.54 -12.43
CA GLY A 259 13.74 -4.94 -13.25
C GLY A 259 14.23 -5.42 -14.62
N SER A 260 13.64 -6.50 -15.12
CA SER A 260 13.95 -7.01 -16.46
C SER A 260 13.31 -6.14 -17.54
N ASP A 261 13.75 -6.34 -18.78
CA ASP A 261 13.11 -5.69 -19.92
C ASP A 261 11.66 -6.17 -20.11
N ALA A 262 11.34 -7.39 -19.67
CA ALA A 262 9.98 -7.92 -19.68
C ALA A 262 9.09 -7.22 -18.64
N PHE A 263 9.60 -6.94 -17.43
CA PHE A 263 8.89 -6.13 -16.44
C PHE A 263 8.58 -4.72 -16.98
N PHE A 264 9.56 -4.07 -17.62
CA PHE A 264 9.34 -2.73 -18.19
C PHE A 264 8.51 -2.72 -19.48
N SER A 265 8.31 -3.88 -20.12
CA SER A 265 7.32 -4.02 -21.20
C SER A 265 5.92 -4.22 -20.63
N LEU A 266 5.81 -4.89 -19.47
CA LEU A 266 4.55 -5.12 -18.78
C LEU A 266 3.98 -3.86 -18.13
N VAL A 267 4.80 -3.07 -17.42
CA VAL A 267 4.33 -1.91 -16.64
C VAL A 267 4.59 -0.62 -17.43
N GLU A 268 3.58 -0.11 -18.12
CA GLU A 268 3.70 1.05 -19.01
C GLU A 268 3.66 2.39 -18.25
N GLY A 269 2.91 2.43 -17.15
CA GLY A 269 2.61 3.68 -16.45
C GLY A 269 2.07 3.52 -15.04
N ILE A 270 1.86 4.66 -14.38
CA ILE A 270 1.19 4.79 -13.09
C ILE A 270 0.04 5.79 -13.25
N HIS A 271 -1.14 5.46 -12.73
CA HIS A 271 -2.36 6.29 -12.84
C HIS A 271 -2.46 7.42 -11.79
N VAL A 272 -1.60 7.40 -10.76
CA VAL A 272 -1.77 8.14 -9.49
C VAL A 272 -0.99 9.44 -9.40
#